data_AF-A0A963BNX2-F1
#
_entry.id   AF-A0A963BNX2-F1
#
_cell.length_a   1.000
_cell.length_b   1.000
_cell.length_c   1.000
_cell.angle_alpha   90.00
_cell.angle_beta   90.00
_cell.angle_gamma   90.00
#
_symmetry.space_group_name_H-M   'P 1'
#
loop_
_entity.id
_entity.type
_entity.pdbx_description
1 polymer ?
#
loop_
_entity_poly.entity_id
_entity_poly.type
_entity_poly.pdbx_seq_one_letter_code
_entity_poly.pdbx_strand_id
1 'polypeptide(L)'
;LFVHDPRKGATLAERFSLDGNPDIGKDWTTTTLQYLDADGNTQLLEIPFTPADFGLHEGRFKKHYSPLNGASKSMPVHEYIGLSREERYGIVPFVWSTDEAQRLIQLAVSPAIVDLTEERRRNWRMLEYLSGLHIDRMNQEHLQEVEGWREKYQRSNQERESSIDAIARGMSELATASNAPLGSGGGMTETPLPMPRSGKQAAATKTAGAGGVVQAAPLVSITEADMAKCTNCKTCYQDLSELFEKTTIVVDGKALEVSRVIPGALERVQLTPELIAKAARIADDCDAEIIRFNQPQ
;
A
#
# COMPACT_ATOMS: atom_id res chain seq x y z
N LEU A 1 -3.71 -20.87 6.61
CA LEU A 1 -4.62 -21.45 7.63
C LEU A 1 -6.05 -21.03 7.31
N PHE A 2 -7.07 -21.82 7.61
CA PHE A 2 -8.45 -21.33 7.63
C PHE A 2 -9.16 -21.90 8.84
N VAL A 3 -10.16 -21.17 9.34
CA VAL A 3 -10.98 -21.59 10.48
C VAL A 3 -12.43 -21.63 10.04
N HIS A 4 -13.10 -22.76 10.24
CA HIS A 4 -14.54 -22.89 10.05
C HIS A 4 -15.23 -23.05 11.40
N ASP A 5 -15.99 -22.03 11.82
CA ASP A 5 -16.80 -22.03 13.04
C ASP A 5 -18.31 -22.02 12.70
N PRO A 6 -19.00 -23.16 12.80
CA PRO A 6 -20.45 -23.30 12.61
C PRO A 6 -21.32 -22.27 13.34
N ARG A 7 -20.83 -21.69 14.45
CA ARG A 7 -21.61 -20.91 15.40
C ARG A 7 -21.54 -19.40 15.14
N LYS A 8 -20.61 -18.93 14.31
CA LYS A 8 -20.39 -17.50 14.07
C LYS A 8 -21.48 -16.79 13.27
N GLY A 9 -22.31 -17.53 12.52
CA GLY A 9 -23.38 -16.92 11.73
C GLY A 9 -24.15 -17.88 10.83
N ALA A 10 -25.13 -17.32 10.12
CA ALA A 10 -26.05 -18.06 9.26
C ALA A 10 -25.47 -18.31 7.85
N THR A 11 -24.56 -17.46 7.39
CA THR A 11 -23.92 -17.57 6.07
C THR A 11 -22.58 -18.32 6.15
N LEU A 12 -22.07 -18.80 5.01
CA LEU A 12 -20.76 -19.45 4.99
C LEU A 12 -19.63 -18.45 5.27
N ALA A 13 -19.74 -17.22 4.76
CA ALA A 13 -18.76 -16.16 4.97
C ALA A 13 -18.57 -15.84 6.46
N GLU A 14 -19.66 -15.72 7.23
CA GLU A 14 -19.59 -15.49 8.68
C GLU A 14 -18.91 -16.63 9.44
N ARG A 15 -18.98 -17.85 8.90
CA ARG A 15 -18.44 -19.06 9.52
C ARG A 15 -17.04 -19.41 9.08
N PHE A 16 -16.52 -18.78 8.01
CA PHE A 16 -15.26 -19.15 7.40
C PHE A 16 -14.27 -17.96 7.44
N SER A 17 -13.24 -18.08 8.28
CA SER A 17 -12.23 -17.04 8.46
C SER A 17 -10.89 -17.45 7.87
N LEU A 18 -10.24 -16.47 7.22
CA LEU A 18 -8.86 -16.53 6.75
C LEU A 18 -7.91 -15.69 7.62
N ASP A 19 -8.34 -15.30 8.81
CA ASP A 19 -7.51 -14.50 9.71
C ASP A 19 -6.25 -15.27 10.10
N GLY A 20 -5.15 -14.54 10.23
CA GLY A 20 -3.83 -15.10 10.55
C GLY A 20 -3.03 -15.59 9.34
N ASN A 21 -3.54 -15.45 8.11
CA ASN A 21 -2.68 -15.55 6.92
C ASN A 21 -2.00 -14.20 6.64
N PRO A 22 -0.72 -14.20 6.20
CA PRO A 22 -0.09 -13.00 5.70
C PRO A 22 -0.67 -12.58 4.35
N ASP A 23 -0.57 -11.30 4.02
CA ASP A 23 -0.88 -10.76 2.68
C ASP A 23 -2.28 -11.11 2.14
N ILE A 24 -3.30 -11.17 3.01
CA ILE A 24 -4.70 -11.40 2.61
C ILE A 24 -5.11 -10.43 1.50
N GLY A 25 -5.75 -10.94 0.45
CA GLY A 25 -6.11 -10.17 -0.73
C GLY A 25 -5.07 -10.18 -1.86
N LYS A 26 -3.88 -10.74 -1.63
CA LYS A 26 -2.89 -11.05 -2.67
C LYS A 26 -2.88 -12.55 -2.95
N ASP A 27 -2.39 -12.92 -4.13
CA ASP A 27 -2.21 -14.33 -4.48
C ASP A 27 -1.09 -15.00 -3.66
N TRP A 28 -0.05 -14.24 -3.31
CA TRP A 28 1.18 -14.74 -2.71
C TRP A 28 1.65 -13.82 -1.59
N THR A 29 2.27 -14.40 -0.57
CA THR A 29 3.04 -13.63 0.42
C THR A 29 4.42 -13.27 -0.13
N THR A 30 5.12 -12.35 0.52
CA THR A 30 6.46 -11.91 0.11
C THR A 30 7.51 -12.54 1.02
N THR A 31 8.64 -12.95 0.44
CA THR A 31 9.84 -13.36 1.19
C THR A 31 11.04 -12.59 0.70
N THR A 32 12.11 -12.56 1.50
CA THR A 32 13.36 -11.89 1.16
C THR A 32 14.43 -12.93 0.88
N LEU A 33 15.04 -12.86 -0.30
CA LEU A 33 16.20 -13.64 -0.69
C LEU A 33 17.46 -12.78 -0.54
N GLN A 34 18.40 -13.25 0.28
CA GLN A 34 19.72 -12.64 0.39
C GLN A 34 20.65 -13.18 -0.70
N TYR A 35 21.42 -12.31 -1.34
CA TYR A 35 22.44 -12.71 -2.32
C TYR A 35 23.63 -11.73 -2.32
N LEU A 36 24.74 -12.13 -2.93
CA LEU A 36 25.90 -11.27 -3.19
C LEU A 36 25.83 -10.75 -4.63
N ASP A 37 25.96 -9.43 -4.79
CA ASP A 37 26.06 -8.80 -6.10
C ASP A 37 27.44 -9.03 -6.77
N ALA A 38 27.63 -8.45 -7.96
CA ALA A 38 28.87 -8.60 -8.72
C ALA A 38 30.11 -8.02 -8.00
N ASP A 39 29.91 -7.06 -7.11
CA ASP A 39 30.95 -6.41 -6.31
C ASP A 39 31.17 -7.13 -4.97
N GLY A 40 30.39 -8.17 -4.67
CA GLY A 40 30.47 -8.95 -3.44
C GLY A 40 29.72 -8.32 -2.26
N ASN A 41 28.87 -7.33 -2.50
CA ASN A 41 28.05 -6.73 -1.45
C ASN A 41 26.77 -7.55 -1.23
N THR A 42 26.36 -7.65 0.04
CA THR A 42 25.09 -8.27 0.41
C THR A 42 23.92 -7.42 -0.07
N GLN A 43 23.06 -8.03 -0.87
CA GLN A 43 21.81 -7.46 -1.34
C GLN A 43 20.63 -8.33 -0.88
N LEU A 44 19.46 -7.70 -0.82
CA LEU A 44 18.20 -8.34 -0.50
C LEU A 44 17.24 -8.17 -1.68
N LEU A 45 16.61 -9.27 -2.07
CA LEU A 45 15.61 -9.30 -3.13
C LEU A 45 14.27 -9.75 -2.55
N GLU A 46 13.29 -8.86 -2.53
CA GLU A 46 11.91 -9.23 -2.19
C GLU A 46 11.26 -9.96 -3.37
N ILE A 47 10.76 -11.18 -3.13
CA ILE A 47 10.11 -12.02 -4.13
C ILE A 47 8.81 -12.61 -3.60
N PRO A 48 7.78 -12.81 -4.45
CA PRO A 48 6.61 -13.60 -4.08
C PRO A 48 7.01 -15.02 -3.71
N PHE A 49 6.56 -15.51 -2.56
CA PHE A 49 6.77 -16.89 -2.14
C PHE A 49 5.64 -17.78 -2.63
N THR A 50 5.93 -18.56 -3.67
CA THR A 50 4.97 -19.44 -4.33
C THR A 50 5.19 -20.91 -3.96
N PRO A 51 4.27 -21.82 -4.31
CA PRO A 51 4.50 -23.26 -4.23
C PRO A 51 5.77 -23.76 -4.95
N ALA A 52 6.23 -23.06 -5.99
CA ALA A 52 7.49 -23.39 -6.65
C ALA A 52 8.70 -23.06 -5.75
N ASP A 53 8.68 -21.94 -5.05
CA ASP A 53 9.73 -21.57 -4.11
C ASP A 53 9.75 -22.53 -2.91
N PHE A 54 8.58 -22.88 -2.38
CA PHE A 54 8.45 -23.93 -1.36
C PHE A 54 9.04 -25.26 -1.85
N GLY A 55 8.69 -25.67 -3.07
CA GLY A 55 9.14 -26.93 -3.65
C GLY A 55 10.66 -27.01 -3.85
N LEU A 56 11.35 -25.88 -3.99
CA LEU A 56 12.82 -25.85 -4.09
C LEU A 56 13.51 -26.39 -2.82
N HIS A 57 12.94 -26.11 -1.65
CA HIS A 57 13.47 -26.54 -0.36
C HIS A 57 13.08 -27.99 0.01
N GLU A 58 12.25 -28.62 -0.80
CA GLU A 58 11.72 -29.95 -0.58
C GLU A 58 12.48 -30.97 -1.46
N GLY A 59 13.36 -31.76 -0.85
CA GLY A 59 14.27 -32.66 -1.58
C GLY A 59 13.60 -33.61 -2.60
N ARG A 60 12.34 -34.01 -2.33
CA ARG A 60 11.53 -34.83 -3.25
C ARG A 60 11.23 -34.16 -4.59
N PHE A 61 11.27 -32.84 -4.67
CA PHE A 61 11.01 -32.09 -5.88
C PHE A 61 12.28 -31.65 -6.62
N LYS A 62 13.48 -32.01 -6.14
CA LYS A 62 14.76 -31.59 -6.73
C LYS A 62 14.85 -31.79 -8.25
N LYS A 63 14.30 -32.89 -8.78
CA LYS A 63 14.28 -33.21 -10.23
C LYS A 63 13.48 -32.22 -11.09
N HIS A 64 12.66 -31.37 -10.48
CA HIS A 64 11.82 -30.39 -11.17
C HIS A 64 12.50 -29.02 -11.34
N TYR A 65 13.74 -28.89 -10.84
CA TYR A 65 14.52 -27.66 -10.92
C TYR A 65 15.82 -27.92 -11.67
N SER A 66 16.16 -27.02 -12.59
CA SER A 66 17.42 -27.07 -13.34
C SER A 66 17.99 -25.67 -13.51
N PRO A 67 19.30 -25.47 -13.34
CA PRO A 67 19.93 -24.17 -13.59
C PRO A 67 19.64 -23.66 -14.99
N LEU A 68 19.24 -22.40 -15.09
CA LEU A 68 19.16 -21.69 -16.36
C LEU A 68 20.52 -21.09 -16.69
N ASN A 69 21.16 -21.65 -17.71
CA ASN A 69 22.31 -21.03 -18.35
C ASN A 69 21.76 -20.09 -19.43
N GLY A 70 22.22 -18.84 -19.46
CA GLY A 70 21.62 -17.75 -20.23
C GLY A 70 21.36 -18.02 -21.73
N ALA A 71 20.60 -17.08 -22.34
CA ALA A 71 20.10 -17.00 -23.72
C ALA A 71 18.64 -17.46 -23.98
N SER A 72 17.94 -18.05 -23.01
CA SER A 72 16.51 -18.36 -23.15
C SER A 72 15.63 -17.21 -22.65
N LYS A 73 14.55 -16.89 -23.38
CA LYS A 73 13.51 -15.99 -22.85
C LYS A 73 12.90 -16.65 -21.61
N SER A 74 13.03 -16.01 -20.45
CA SER A 74 12.62 -16.57 -19.16
C SER A 74 11.85 -15.54 -18.34
N MET A 75 11.05 -16.03 -17.39
CA MET A 75 10.19 -15.20 -16.54
C MET A 75 9.96 -15.85 -15.17
N PRO A 76 9.85 -15.09 -14.07
CA PRO A 76 9.45 -15.64 -12.78
C PRO A 76 8.12 -16.40 -12.87
N VAL A 77 8.04 -17.56 -12.22
CA VAL A 77 6.86 -18.44 -12.32
C VAL A 77 5.55 -17.75 -11.93
N HIS A 78 5.57 -16.82 -10.96
CA HIS A 78 4.38 -16.08 -10.52
C HIS A 78 3.83 -15.13 -11.59
N GLU A 79 4.68 -14.59 -12.47
CA GLU A 79 4.27 -13.80 -13.63
C GLU A 79 3.84 -14.73 -14.78
N TYR A 80 4.59 -15.83 -14.99
CA TYR A 80 4.33 -16.78 -16.07
C TYR A 80 2.92 -17.38 -16.02
N ILE A 81 2.43 -17.71 -14.82
CA ILE A 81 1.06 -18.23 -14.62
C ILE A 81 -0.04 -17.16 -14.86
N GLY A 82 0.33 -15.90 -15.00
CA GLY A 82 -0.58 -14.80 -15.38
C GLY A 82 -0.80 -14.73 -16.89
N LEU A 83 0.09 -15.31 -17.68
CA LEU A 83 0.00 -15.30 -19.15
C LEU A 83 -1.06 -16.28 -19.67
N SER A 84 -1.65 -15.92 -20.80
CA SER A 84 -2.45 -16.84 -21.63
C SER A 84 -1.58 -17.97 -22.19
N ARG A 85 -2.22 -18.99 -22.77
CA ARG A 85 -1.50 -20.17 -23.26
C ARG A 85 -0.60 -19.83 -24.45
N GLU A 86 -1.03 -18.90 -25.27
CA GLU A 86 -0.34 -18.43 -26.47
C GLU A 86 0.90 -17.61 -26.11
N GLU A 87 0.79 -16.74 -25.09
CA GLU A 87 1.88 -15.87 -24.62
C GLU A 87 3.02 -16.64 -23.95
N ARG A 88 2.74 -17.84 -23.44
CA ARG A 88 3.74 -18.72 -22.80
C ARG A 88 4.73 -19.33 -23.78
N TYR A 89 4.45 -19.30 -25.07
CA TYR A 89 5.29 -19.96 -26.08
C TYR A 89 6.72 -19.42 -26.06
N GLY A 90 7.70 -20.32 -25.93
CA GLY A 90 9.12 -19.99 -25.90
C GLY A 90 9.60 -19.29 -24.62
N ILE A 91 8.77 -19.20 -23.58
CA ILE A 91 9.17 -18.65 -22.27
C ILE A 91 9.44 -19.79 -21.29
N VAL A 92 10.59 -19.77 -20.64
CA VAL A 92 10.93 -20.71 -19.57
C VAL A 92 10.61 -20.11 -18.20
N PRO A 93 9.67 -20.68 -17.43
CA PRO A 93 9.38 -20.21 -16.08
C PRO A 93 10.52 -20.57 -15.12
N PHE A 94 10.84 -19.70 -14.17
CA PHE A 94 11.89 -19.92 -13.18
C PHE A 94 11.54 -19.40 -11.79
N VAL A 95 12.32 -19.83 -10.79
CA VAL A 95 12.38 -19.24 -9.45
C VAL A 95 13.79 -18.70 -9.18
N TRP A 96 13.88 -17.65 -8.36
CA TRP A 96 15.16 -17.09 -7.91
C TRP A 96 15.74 -17.95 -6.79
N SER A 97 17.06 -18.13 -6.79
CA SER A 97 17.79 -18.84 -5.73
C SER A 97 19.23 -18.33 -5.65
N THR A 98 20.02 -18.89 -4.74
CA THR A 98 21.47 -18.64 -4.66
C THR A 98 22.27 -19.91 -4.92
N ASP A 99 23.45 -19.76 -5.52
CA ASP A 99 24.43 -20.83 -5.63
C ASP A 99 25.28 -21.00 -4.34
N GLU A 100 26.25 -21.91 -4.36
CA GLU A 100 27.18 -22.16 -3.25
C GLU A 100 28.03 -20.92 -2.90
N ALA A 101 28.22 -20.00 -3.86
CA ALA A 101 28.94 -18.74 -3.68
C ALA A 101 28.00 -17.57 -3.29
N GLN A 102 26.74 -17.86 -2.92
CA GLN A 102 25.71 -16.88 -2.57
C GLN A 102 25.35 -15.92 -3.72
N ARG A 103 25.65 -16.27 -4.97
CA ARG A 103 25.29 -15.46 -6.14
C ARG A 103 23.87 -15.78 -6.56
N LEU A 104 23.16 -14.76 -7.01
CA LEU A 104 21.80 -14.90 -7.51
C LEU A 104 21.78 -15.74 -8.80
N ILE A 105 20.97 -16.78 -8.82
CA ILE A 105 20.78 -17.68 -9.96
C ILE A 105 19.29 -17.89 -10.26
N GLN A 106 19.01 -18.28 -11.50
CA GLN A 106 17.67 -18.67 -11.95
C GLN A 106 17.60 -20.20 -12.08
N LEU A 107 16.55 -20.78 -11.49
CA LEU A 107 16.27 -22.20 -11.61
C LEU A 107 14.98 -22.39 -12.40
N ALA A 108 15.08 -22.96 -13.61
CA ALA A 108 13.92 -23.32 -14.41
C ALA A 108 13.06 -24.32 -13.63
N VAL A 109 11.74 -24.17 -13.75
CA VAL A 109 10.77 -25.06 -13.12
C VAL A 109 10.09 -25.93 -14.17
N SER A 110 9.91 -27.21 -13.86
CA SER A 110 9.19 -28.12 -14.75
C SER A 110 7.69 -27.76 -14.87
N PRO A 111 6.99 -28.19 -15.94
CA PRO A 111 5.55 -27.98 -16.09
C PRO A 111 4.72 -28.44 -14.90
N ALA A 112 5.09 -29.54 -14.24
CA ALA A 112 4.37 -30.04 -13.07
C ALA A 112 4.37 -29.07 -11.88
N ILE A 113 5.46 -28.30 -11.71
CA ILE A 113 5.54 -27.26 -10.67
C ILE A 113 4.71 -26.04 -11.06
N VAL A 114 4.66 -25.70 -12.35
CA VAL A 114 3.76 -24.65 -12.86
C VAL A 114 2.30 -25.02 -12.60
N ASP A 115 1.89 -26.23 -12.96
CA ASP A 115 0.52 -26.73 -12.76
C ASP A 115 0.15 -26.72 -11.28
N LEU A 116 1.05 -27.19 -10.40
CA LEU A 116 0.87 -27.11 -8.95
C LEU A 116 0.70 -25.67 -8.47
N THR A 117 1.52 -24.75 -8.96
CA THR A 117 1.45 -23.32 -8.59
C THR A 117 0.11 -22.73 -8.99
N GLU A 118 -0.37 -22.99 -10.21
CA GLU A 118 -1.68 -22.54 -10.66
C GLU A 118 -2.83 -23.15 -9.85
N GLU A 119 -2.75 -24.44 -9.52
CA GLU A 119 -3.74 -25.14 -8.71
C GLU A 119 -3.85 -24.50 -7.32
N ARG A 120 -2.72 -24.25 -6.66
CA ARG A 120 -2.73 -23.61 -5.33
C ARG A 120 -3.25 -22.18 -5.39
N ARG A 121 -2.95 -21.42 -6.44
CA ARG A 121 -3.53 -20.08 -6.65
C ARG A 121 -5.05 -20.14 -6.77
N ARG A 122 -5.57 -21.07 -7.59
CA ARG A 122 -7.02 -21.26 -7.75
C ARG A 122 -7.68 -21.65 -6.42
N ASN A 123 -7.06 -22.56 -5.67
CA ASN A 123 -7.57 -22.97 -4.36
C ASN A 123 -7.59 -21.81 -3.38
N TRP A 124 -6.52 -21.00 -3.31
CA TRP A 124 -6.47 -19.81 -2.46
C TRP A 124 -7.60 -18.82 -2.77
N ARG A 125 -7.76 -18.44 -4.04
CA ARG A 125 -8.84 -17.53 -4.47
C ARG A 125 -10.23 -18.09 -4.18
N MET A 126 -10.41 -19.41 -4.26
CA MET A 126 -11.65 -20.06 -3.84
C MET A 126 -11.88 -19.87 -2.33
N LEU A 127 -10.86 -20.03 -1.49
CA LEU A 127 -11.00 -19.78 -0.05
C LEU A 127 -11.35 -18.32 0.24
N GLU A 128 -10.73 -17.36 -0.45
CA GLU A 128 -11.06 -15.93 -0.32
C GLU A 128 -12.52 -15.63 -0.73
N TYR A 129 -13.01 -16.32 -1.76
CA TYR A 129 -14.41 -16.22 -2.15
C TYR A 129 -15.34 -16.77 -1.06
N LEU A 130 -15.03 -17.95 -0.50
CA LEU A 130 -15.83 -18.58 0.55
C LEU A 130 -15.85 -17.79 1.87
N SER A 131 -14.77 -17.06 2.17
CA SER A 131 -14.70 -16.20 3.36
C SER A 131 -15.50 -14.91 3.23
N GLY A 132 -16.01 -14.58 2.04
CA GLY A 132 -16.74 -13.33 1.80
C GLY A 132 -15.87 -12.08 1.71
N LEU A 133 -14.52 -12.21 1.70
CA LEU A 133 -13.60 -11.07 1.61
C LEU A 133 -13.86 -10.19 0.38
N HIS A 134 -14.31 -10.81 -0.72
CA HIS A 134 -14.68 -10.07 -1.92
C HIS A 134 -15.90 -9.16 -1.70
N ILE A 135 -16.88 -9.60 -0.90
CA ILE A 135 -18.08 -8.82 -0.56
C ILE A 135 -17.68 -7.65 0.33
N ASP A 136 -16.82 -7.88 1.33
CA ASP A 136 -16.33 -6.82 2.21
C ASP A 136 -15.57 -5.76 1.42
N ARG A 137 -14.70 -6.17 0.50
CA ARG A 137 -13.98 -5.26 -0.39
C ARG A 137 -14.92 -4.44 -1.28
N MET A 138 -15.90 -5.10 -1.92
CA MET A 138 -16.90 -4.43 -2.75
C MET A 138 -17.71 -3.40 -1.93
N ASN A 139 -18.09 -3.74 -0.70
CA ASN A 139 -18.80 -2.82 0.18
C ASN A 139 -17.93 -1.62 0.56
N GLN A 140 -16.65 -1.84 0.87
CA GLN A 140 -15.70 -0.76 1.16
C GLN A 140 -15.51 0.17 -0.05
N GLU A 141 -15.29 -0.39 -1.24
CA GLU A 141 -15.17 0.38 -2.48
C GLU A 141 -16.44 1.20 -2.75
N HIS A 142 -17.62 0.61 -2.56
CA HIS A 142 -18.90 1.30 -2.73
C HIS A 142 -19.06 2.47 -1.74
N LEU A 143 -18.72 2.26 -0.46
CA LEU A 143 -18.79 3.32 0.54
C LEU A 143 -17.86 4.48 0.19
N GLN A 144 -16.63 4.19 -0.22
CA GLN A 144 -15.67 5.21 -0.67
C GLN A 144 -16.18 5.97 -1.89
N GLU A 145 -16.80 5.29 -2.85
CA GLU A 145 -17.39 5.93 -4.03
C GLU A 145 -18.52 6.90 -3.63
N VAL A 146 -19.42 6.46 -2.76
CA VAL A 146 -20.54 7.27 -2.25
C VAL A 146 -20.03 8.50 -1.50
N GLU A 147 -19.00 8.36 -0.68
CA GLU A 147 -18.35 9.49 0.01
C GLU A 147 -17.72 10.47 -0.98
N GLY A 148 -16.97 9.97 -1.97
CA GLY A 148 -16.38 10.79 -3.02
C GLY A 148 -17.43 11.55 -3.84
N TRP A 149 -18.58 10.93 -4.12
CA TRP A 149 -19.71 11.61 -4.76
C TRP A 149 -20.34 12.67 -3.87
N ARG A 150 -20.49 12.41 -2.58
CA ARG A 150 -21.02 13.37 -1.60
C ARG A 150 -20.13 14.59 -1.49
N GLU A 151 -18.81 14.41 -1.42
CA GLU A 151 -17.85 15.51 -1.39
C GLU A 151 -17.89 16.36 -2.66
N LYS A 152 -17.93 15.72 -3.84
CA LYS A 152 -18.07 16.43 -5.13
C LYS A 152 -19.36 17.25 -5.18
N TYR A 153 -20.47 16.67 -4.72
CA TYR A 153 -21.76 17.35 -4.67
C TYR A 153 -21.72 18.57 -3.74
N GLN A 154 -21.19 18.41 -2.52
CA GLN A 154 -21.05 19.51 -1.56
C GLN A 154 -20.16 20.62 -2.10
N ARG A 155 -19.02 20.28 -2.72
CA ARG A 155 -18.12 21.24 -3.36
C ARG A 155 -18.81 22.01 -4.47
N SER A 156 -19.54 21.33 -5.36
CA SER A 156 -20.30 21.99 -6.43
C SER A 156 -21.38 22.92 -5.88
N ASN A 157 -22.05 22.54 -4.78
CA ASN A 157 -23.06 23.40 -4.16
C ASN A 157 -22.45 24.63 -3.49
N GLN A 158 -21.31 24.48 -2.80
CA GLN A 158 -20.55 25.59 -2.23
C GLN A 158 -20.02 26.55 -3.32
N GLU A 159 -19.52 26.01 -4.43
CA GLU A 159 -19.10 26.81 -5.58
C GLU A 159 -20.28 27.61 -6.16
N ARG A 160 -21.45 26.98 -6.32
CA ARG A 160 -22.67 27.67 -6.74
C ARG A 160 -23.08 28.79 -5.78
N GLU A 161 -23.08 28.55 -4.49
CA GLU A 161 -23.42 29.55 -3.47
C GLU A 161 -22.44 30.72 -3.49
N SER A 162 -21.13 30.44 -3.51
CA SER A 162 -20.09 31.47 -3.59
C SER A 162 -20.18 32.30 -4.88
N SER A 163 -20.60 31.69 -5.99
CA SER A 163 -20.84 32.37 -7.27
C SER A 163 -22.06 33.28 -7.20
N ILE A 164 -23.16 32.83 -6.59
CA ILE A 164 -24.35 33.67 -6.35
C ILE A 164 -23.99 34.89 -5.49
N ASP A 165 -23.21 34.70 -4.42
CA ASP A 165 -22.76 35.79 -3.56
C ASP A 165 -21.81 36.77 -4.28
N ALA A 166 -20.98 36.28 -5.20
CA ALA A 166 -20.13 37.12 -6.03
C ALA A 166 -20.96 37.95 -7.02
N ILE A 167 -21.99 37.35 -7.65
CA ILE A 167 -22.91 38.06 -8.55
C ILE A 167 -23.70 39.13 -7.77
N ALA A 168 -24.23 38.80 -6.59
CA ALA A 168 -24.97 39.75 -5.76
C ALA A 168 -24.10 40.95 -5.35
N ARG A 169 -22.84 40.71 -4.95
CA ARG A 169 -21.87 41.77 -4.67
C ARG A 169 -21.58 42.63 -5.90
N GLY A 170 -21.32 42.03 -7.05
CA GLY A 170 -21.09 42.76 -8.31
C GLY A 170 -22.29 43.63 -8.72
N MET A 171 -23.53 43.14 -8.55
CA MET A 171 -24.72 43.95 -8.81
C MET A 171 -24.87 45.11 -7.82
N SER A 172 -24.56 44.90 -6.54
CA SER A 172 -24.60 45.96 -5.53
C SER A 172 -23.58 47.06 -5.84
N GLU A 173 -22.35 46.69 -6.24
CA GLU A 173 -21.32 47.65 -6.64
C GLU A 173 -21.75 48.49 -7.86
N LEU A 174 -22.30 47.84 -8.90
CA LEU A 174 -22.83 48.53 -10.09
C LEU A 174 -23.97 49.50 -9.76
N ALA A 175 -24.87 49.12 -8.85
CA ALA A 175 -25.95 49.99 -8.39
C ALA A 175 -25.42 51.21 -7.63
N THR A 176 -24.41 51.05 -6.78
CA THR A 176 -23.78 52.18 -6.07
C THR A 176 -22.99 53.10 -7.01
N ALA A 177 -22.33 52.57 -8.04
CA ALA A 177 -21.63 53.37 -9.04
C ALA A 177 -22.59 54.19 -9.93
N SER A 178 -23.82 53.67 -10.15
CA SER A 178 -24.86 54.36 -10.92
C SER A 178 -25.59 55.47 -10.15
N ASN A 179 -25.37 55.59 -8.83
CA ASN A 179 -25.91 56.65 -7.99
C ASN A 179 -24.94 57.85 -7.80
N ALA A 180 -23.94 58.00 -8.67
CA ALA A 180 -23.17 59.23 -8.77
C ALA A 180 -24.08 60.39 -9.21
N PRO A 181 -24.00 61.59 -8.59
CA PRO A 181 -24.91 62.67 -8.87
C PRO A 181 -24.77 63.13 -10.33
N LEU A 182 -25.91 63.30 -11.01
CA LEU A 182 -26.03 64.03 -12.27
C LEU A 182 -25.63 65.50 -12.05
N GLY A 183 -24.32 65.75 -12.03
CA GLY A 183 -23.70 67.06 -12.04
C GLY A 183 -23.23 67.40 -13.46
N SER A 184 -24.05 68.18 -14.16
CA SER A 184 -23.75 69.04 -15.31
C SER A 184 -22.34 69.00 -15.93
N GLY A 185 -22.26 68.72 -17.23
CA GLY A 185 -21.10 69.10 -18.05
C GLY A 185 -20.91 68.21 -19.27
N GLY A 186 -21.23 68.74 -20.46
CA GLY A 186 -21.25 68.01 -21.72
C GLY A 186 -19.90 67.45 -22.21
N GLY A 187 -20.00 66.54 -23.17
CA GLY A 187 -18.86 66.01 -23.90
C GLY A 187 -19.18 64.65 -24.51
N MET A 188 -19.63 64.66 -25.76
CA MET A 188 -19.59 63.48 -26.61
C MET A 188 -18.14 63.03 -26.76
N THR A 189 -17.77 61.92 -26.11
CA THR A 189 -16.56 61.18 -26.45
C THR A 189 -16.90 59.69 -26.44
N GLU A 190 -16.92 59.11 -27.63
CA GLU A 190 -16.89 57.67 -27.86
C GLU A 190 -15.83 57.03 -26.95
N THR A 191 -16.26 56.09 -26.13
CA THR A 191 -15.34 55.20 -25.41
C THR A 191 -15.76 53.76 -25.73
N PRO A 192 -14.87 52.94 -26.31
CA PRO A 192 -15.22 51.60 -26.75
C PRO A 192 -15.38 50.64 -25.58
N LEU A 193 -16.30 49.69 -25.73
CA LEU A 193 -16.47 48.53 -24.86
C LEU A 193 -15.12 47.82 -24.63
N PRO A 194 -14.67 47.64 -23.38
CA PRO A 194 -13.55 46.74 -23.12
C PRO A 194 -14.03 45.30 -23.16
N MET A 195 -13.52 44.54 -24.14
CA MET A 195 -13.49 43.08 -24.10
C MET A 195 -12.77 42.61 -22.81
N PRO A 196 -13.26 41.59 -22.09
CA PRO A 196 -12.43 40.96 -21.08
C PRO A 196 -11.29 40.20 -21.78
N ARG A 197 -10.09 40.80 -21.73
CA ARG A 197 -8.82 40.11 -21.98
C ARG A 197 -8.65 39.02 -20.93
N SER A 198 -8.54 37.77 -21.36
CA SER A 198 -7.96 36.68 -20.58
C SER A 198 -6.49 36.98 -20.27
N GLY A 199 -6.26 37.79 -19.23
CA GLY A 199 -4.97 38.03 -18.64
C GLY A 199 -4.75 37.04 -17.50
N LYS A 200 -3.96 35.98 -17.76
CA LYS A 200 -3.30 35.22 -16.69
C LYS A 200 -2.39 36.20 -15.94
N GLN A 201 -2.83 36.67 -14.78
CA GLN A 201 -1.95 37.24 -13.78
C GLN A 201 -1.57 36.13 -12.80
N ALA A 202 -0.32 35.70 -12.92
CA ALA A 202 0.38 34.96 -11.89
C ALA A 202 0.47 35.86 -10.66
N ALA A 203 -0.39 35.61 -9.67
CA ALA A 203 -0.21 36.13 -8.33
C ALA A 203 0.90 35.30 -7.66
N ALA A 204 2.04 35.94 -7.46
CA ALA A 204 3.07 35.45 -6.56
C ALA A 204 2.52 35.45 -5.14
N THR A 205 2.13 34.27 -4.66
CA THR A 205 1.77 34.06 -3.26
C THR A 205 3.03 34.18 -2.42
N LYS A 206 3.10 35.24 -1.63
CA LYS A 206 4.05 35.38 -0.54
C LYS A 206 3.89 34.18 0.40
N THR A 207 4.99 33.50 0.65
CA THR A 207 5.16 32.46 1.65
C THR A 207 4.87 33.03 3.04
N ALA A 208 3.63 32.88 3.48
CA ALA A 208 3.28 32.94 4.90
C ALA A 208 3.71 31.62 5.54
N GLY A 209 4.37 31.73 6.69
CA GLY A 209 5.13 30.68 7.34
C GLY A 209 4.39 29.36 7.51
N ALA A 210 5.19 28.30 7.45
CA ALA A 210 4.83 26.96 7.89
C ALA A 210 4.29 27.01 9.33
N GLY A 211 2.98 27.13 9.46
CA GLY A 211 2.25 26.51 10.55
C GLY A 211 2.35 25.02 10.30
N GLY A 212 3.32 24.37 10.95
CA GLY A 212 3.45 22.93 10.92
C GLY A 212 2.11 22.33 11.35
N VAL A 213 1.41 21.71 10.41
CA VAL A 213 0.40 20.71 10.76
C VAL A 213 1.19 19.67 11.53
N VAL A 214 1.00 19.64 12.85
CA VAL A 214 1.50 18.54 13.67
C VAL A 214 0.76 17.33 13.14
N GLN A 215 1.38 16.58 12.22
CA GLN A 215 0.89 15.26 11.89
C GLN A 215 0.81 14.52 13.21
N ALA A 216 -0.39 14.09 13.58
CA ALA A 216 -0.58 13.26 14.75
C ALA A 216 0.41 12.10 14.64
N ALA A 217 1.31 11.99 15.61
CA ALA A 217 2.35 10.97 15.56
C ALA A 217 1.68 9.59 15.54
N PRO A 218 2.15 8.64 14.70
CA PRO A 218 1.56 7.31 14.62
C PRO A 218 1.61 6.62 15.98
N LEU A 219 0.61 5.80 16.32
CA LEU A 219 0.52 5.09 17.61
C LEU A 219 1.83 4.42 18.03
N VAL A 220 2.51 3.79 17.06
CA VAL A 220 3.86 3.23 17.22
C VAL A 220 4.73 3.59 16.02
N SER A 221 6.02 3.83 16.25
CA SER A 221 7.02 3.97 15.18
C SER A 221 8.38 3.38 15.56
N ILE A 222 9.09 2.86 14.55
CA ILE A 222 10.50 2.47 14.62
C ILE A 222 11.19 3.17 13.46
N THR A 223 12.25 3.93 13.72
CA THR A 223 12.99 4.63 12.65
C THR A 223 13.96 3.69 11.94
N GLU A 224 14.36 4.00 10.70
CA GLU A 224 15.40 3.22 9.98
C GLU A 224 16.70 3.09 10.77
N ALA A 225 17.12 4.16 11.44
CA ALA A 225 18.32 4.16 12.28
C ALA A 225 18.17 3.28 13.53
N ASP A 226 16.96 3.18 14.08
CA ASP A 226 16.69 2.36 15.26
C ASP A 226 16.47 0.88 14.88
N MET A 227 15.98 0.57 13.68
CA MET A 227 15.90 -0.81 13.18
C MET A 227 17.27 -1.50 13.21
N ALA A 228 18.35 -0.77 12.88
CA ALA A 228 19.72 -1.29 12.93
C ALA A 228 20.19 -1.73 14.34
N LYS A 229 19.50 -1.27 15.40
CA LYS A 229 19.80 -1.63 16.80
C LYS A 229 18.92 -2.78 17.31
N CYS A 230 17.98 -3.27 16.50
CA CYS A 230 17.06 -4.33 16.90
C CYS A 230 17.82 -5.61 17.27
N THR A 231 17.50 -6.19 18.42
CA THR A 231 18.09 -7.44 18.92
C THR A 231 17.34 -8.70 18.49
N ASN A 232 16.26 -8.55 17.71
CA ASN A 232 15.35 -9.64 17.32
C ASN A 232 14.83 -10.46 18.54
N CYS A 233 14.47 -9.77 19.64
CA CYS A 233 13.87 -10.38 20.84
C CYS A 233 12.47 -10.98 20.60
N LYS A 234 11.85 -10.65 19.45
CA LYS A 234 10.60 -11.21 18.89
C LYS A 234 9.30 -10.77 19.54
N THR A 235 9.34 -10.18 20.74
CA THR A 235 8.16 -9.76 21.51
C THR A 235 7.15 -8.99 20.66
N CYS A 236 7.61 -7.96 19.94
CA CYS A 236 6.75 -7.07 19.17
C CYS A 236 5.94 -7.76 18.07
N TYR A 237 6.58 -8.47 17.15
CA TYR A 237 5.90 -9.10 16.01
C TYR A 237 5.24 -10.44 16.35
N GLN A 238 5.59 -11.07 17.48
CA GLN A 238 4.91 -12.28 17.96
C GLN A 238 3.64 -11.93 18.72
N ASP A 239 3.71 -10.92 19.60
CA ASP A 239 2.59 -10.59 20.46
C ASP A 239 1.66 -9.57 19.83
N LEU A 240 2.13 -8.69 18.93
CA LEU A 240 1.32 -7.66 18.26
C LEU A 240 1.55 -7.64 16.75
N SER A 241 1.26 -8.79 16.11
CA SER A 241 1.38 -8.99 14.66
C SER A 241 0.44 -8.12 13.82
N GLU A 242 -0.56 -7.47 14.44
CA GLU A 242 -1.41 -6.50 13.74
C GLU A 242 -0.65 -5.20 13.38
N LEU A 243 0.41 -4.85 14.11
CA LEU A 243 1.18 -3.61 13.93
C LEU A 243 2.64 -3.84 13.55
N PHE A 244 3.24 -4.97 13.96
CA PHE A 244 4.65 -5.25 13.73
C PHE A 244 4.85 -6.49 12.86
N GLU A 245 5.85 -6.41 11.98
CA GLU A 245 6.31 -7.56 11.19
C GLU A 245 7.82 -7.73 11.31
N LYS A 246 8.28 -8.94 11.02
CA LYS A 246 9.70 -9.25 10.86
C LYS A 246 10.12 -8.89 9.44
N THR A 247 11.22 -8.17 9.31
CA THR A 247 11.86 -7.86 8.02
C THR A 247 13.35 -8.12 8.09
N THR A 248 14.03 -8.13 6.94
CA THR A 248 15.49 -8.23 6.87
C THR A 248 16.03 -6.94 6.28
N ILE A 249 17.07 -6.37 6.90
CA ILE A 249 17.77 -5.19 6.40
C ILE A 249 19.27 -5.49 6.30
N VAL A 250 19.99 -4.72 5.48
CA VAL A 250 21.45 -4.81 5.40
C VAL A 250 22.06 -3.68 6.22
N VAL A 251 22.84 -4.03 7.23
CA VAL A 251 23.63 -3.09 8.05
C VAL A 251 25.08 -3.55 8.03
N ASP A 252 25.98 -2.65 7.64
CA ASP A 252 27.42 -2.93 7.51
C ASP A 252 27.74 -4.20 6.69
N GLY A 253 26.96 -4.42 5.62
CA GLY A 253 27.12 -5.56 4.71
C GLY A 253 26.59 -6.89 5.26
N LYS A 254 25.95 -6.90 6.43
CA LYS A 254 25.33 -8.10 7.02
C LYS A 254 23.81 -7.99 6.96
N ALA A 255 23.14 -9.07 6.57
CA ALA A 255 21.71 -9.20 6.71
C ALA A 255 21.35 -9.37 8.19
N LEU A 256 20.51 -8.47 8.71
CA LEU A 256 19.97 -8.50 10.06
C LEU A 256 18.45 -8.67 9.99
N GLU A 257 17.93 -9.65 10.73
CA GLU A 257 16.49 -9.77 10.97
C GLU A 257 16.08 -8.76 12.04
N VAL A 258 15.15 -7.88 11.72
CA VAL A 258 14.70 -6.79 12.58
C VAL A 258 13.18 -6.70 12.59
N SER A 259 12.61 -6.02 13.58
CA SER A 259 11.19 -5.67 13.56
C SER A 259 10.99 -4.32 12.88
N ARG A 260 9.92 -4.21 12.08
CA ARG A 260 9.40 -2.94 11.57
C ARG A 260 7.91 -2.81 11.84
N VAL A 261 7.42 -1.57 11.89
CA VAL A 261 5.98 -1.29 11.85
C VAL A 261 5.47 -1.60 10.45
N ILE A 262 4.38 -2.37 10.34
CA ILE A 262 3.77 -2.75 9.07
C ILE A 262 3.32 -1.48 8.33
N PRO A 263 3.77 -1.25 7.08
CA PRO A 263 3.36 -0.09 6.30
C PRO A 263 1.83 0.00 6.16
N GLY A 264 1.26 1.11 6.65
CA GLY A 264 -0.17 1.39 6.61
C GLY A 264 -1.04 0.56 7.56
N ALA A 265 -0.46 -0.17 8.52
CA ALA A 265 -1.26 -0.94 9.48
C ALA A 265 -2.18 -0.05 10.34
N LEU A 266 -1.70 1.13 10.73
CA LEU A 266 -2.49 2.08 11.53
C LEU A 266 -3.70 2.66 10.78
N GLU A 267 -3.73 2.61 9.46
CA GLU A 267 -4.88 3.02 8.66
C GLU A 267 -5.92 1.89 8.52
N ARG A 268 -5.51 0.63 8.68
CA ARG A 268 -6.35 -0.56 8.47
C ARG A 268 -6.92 -1.13 9.76
N VAL A 269 -6.21 -0.97 10.87
CA VAL A 269 -6.58 -1.55 12.15
C VAL A 269 -7.40 -0.55 12.97
N GLN A 270 -8.54 -1.01 13.51
CA GLN A 270 -9.32 -0.20 14.45
C GLN A 270 -8.57 -0.04 15.78
N LEU A 271 -8.36 1.21 16.19
CA LEU A 271 -7.68 1.55 17.44
C LEU A 271 -8.60 1.33 18.65
N THR A 272 -8.66 0.10 19.15
CA THR A 272 -9.38 -0.22 20.39
C THR A 272 -8.54 0.13 21.63
N PRO A 273 -9.16 0.41 22.80
CA PRO A 273 -8.42 0.63 24.05
C PRO A 273 -7.50 -0.55 24.41
N GLU A 274 -7.92 -1.78 24.12
CA GLU A 274 -7.11 -2.98 24.32
C GLU A 274 -5.86 -2.98 23.43
N LEU A 275 -6.00 -2.63 22.14
CA LEU A 275 -4.88 -2.53 21.20
C LEU A 275 -3.88 -1.46 21.65
N ILE A 276 -4.38 -0.29 22.07
CA ILE A 276 -3.54 0.82 22.56
C ILE A 276 -2.75 0.40 23.81
N ALA A 277 -3.42 -0.21 24.78
CA ALA A 277 -2.76 -0.71 26.00
C ALA A 277 -1.73 -1.81 25.69
N LYS A 278 -2.01 -2.67 24.70
CA LYS A 278 -1.09 -3.70 24.24
C LYS A 278 0.12 -3.09 23.52
N ALA A 279 -0.08 -2.09 22.67
CA ALA A 279 0.98 -1.37 21.97
C ALA A 279 1.93 -0.65 22.96
N ALA A 280 1.38 -0.02 24.00
CA ALA A 280 2.18 0.61 25.06
C ALA A 280 3.08 -0.42 25.77
N ARG A 281 2.49 -1.55 26.22
CA ARG A 281 3.25 -2.63 26.88
C ARG A 281 4.36 -3.19 26.00
N ILE A 282 4.07 -3.43 24.72
CA ILE A 282 5.06 -3.96 23.77
C ILE A 282 6.21 -2.97 23.52
N ALA A 283 5.93 -1.67 23.56
CA ALA A 283 6.98 -0.66 23.47
C ALA A 283 7.91 -0.70 24.70
N ASP A 284 7.34 -0.89 25.89
CA ASP A 284 8.10 -1.02 27.15
C ASP A 284 8.91 -2.34 27.22
N ASP A 285 8.37 -3.44 26.68
CA ASP A 285 9.00 -4.76 26.65
C ASP A 285 10.05 -4.92 25.52
N CYS A 286 10.39 -3.84 24.82
CA CYS A 286 11.39 -3.87 23.76
C CYS A 286 12.82 -3.84 24.34
N ASP A 287 13.54 -4.96 24.27
CA ASP A 287 14.94 -5.09 24.73
C ASP A 287 15.90 -4.00 24.21
N ALA A 288 15.64 -3.45 23.02
CA ALA A 288 16.49 -2.45 22.38
C ALA A 288 15.95 -1.01 22.53
N GLU A 289 14.81 -0.82 23.20
CA GLU A 289 14.15 0.47 23.41
C GLU A 289 13.94 1.28 22.12
N ILE A 290 13.66 0.59 21.01
CA ILE A 290 13.58 1.19 19.66
C ILE A 290 12.15 1.56 19.22
N ILE A 291 11.14 1.14 19.99
CA ILE A 291 9.73 1.38 19.68
C ILE A 291 9.28 2.67 20.35
N ARG A 292 8.85 3.65 19.56
CA ARG A 292 8.25 4.90 20.05
C ARG A 292 6.74 4.75 20.10
N PHE A 293 6.16 4.78 21.30
CA PHE A 293 4.71 4.81 21.49
C PHE A 293 4.20 6.25 21.61
N ASN A 294 3.16 6.59 20.86
CA ASN A 294 2.48 7.89 20.93
C ASN A 294 1.04 7.68 21.36
N GLN A 295 0.68 8.19 22.53
CA GLN A 295 -0.67 8.07 23.06
C GLN A 295 -1.65 8.90 22.21
N PRO A 296 -2.71 8.29 21.64
CA PRO A 296 -3.73 9.05 20.92
C PRO A 296 -4.47 9.99 21.90
N GLN A 297 -4.66 11.24 21.50
CA GLN A 297 -5.40 12.25 22.26
C GLN A 297 -6.91 12.06 22.17
#